data_AF-A0A4Z0L9P3-F1
#
_entry.id   AF-A0A4Z0L9P3-F1
#
_cell.length_a   1.000
_cell.length_b   1.000
_cell.length_c   1.000
_cell.angle_alpha   90.00
_cell.angle_beta   90.00
_cell.angle_gamma   90.00
#
_symmetry.space_group_name_H-M   'P 1'
#
loop_
_entity.id
_entity.type
_entity.pdbx_description
1 polymer ?
#
loop_
_entity_poly.entity_id
_entity_poly.type
_entity_poly.pdbx_seq_one_letter_code
_entity_poly.pdbx_strand_id
1 'polypeptide(L)'
;MKKIYLLVALACISFGIYGFVEYKKSLYATVLPLNARGTGAMVPASLFSTWLPTGVLPALNVFVKPADGLTFSATTGVGPNSLNIHFYRWTEQMFLWLLSPVPSNGSYGSCNGFVFNSPEFYDVTATDPVTGLRTLKKHVCSGRIISTLRRDGQRFDAIDVGEAMSFDVKGTATGANGLPFLFEKETRAIFDVDKAPVSQEGHLQVMDEGGRRVDVLDVRVSNETPIFIDVNQRIINNPKLILSRANLNPNTTVQQFGTLSGTTVSVASIFGVIKIIVPDQGQATGDVLMSKNGSLVYFNSMVNDVYAVFLTMVKTGVLPSNTKFPTTAAEISAIQTYAAAHSYGIIEPNSMAMELKTAWVETTNLPNPSDYVIVKGTVPNYILTSANLWTRSGTKTVNLALVGMHIVGSVAGHPEMIWGTIEHVNNTPNPNYTYTTTLGTTATVLADTNFGAGTPWLFSSATASSFNVSHMNMGGMSGTDITSIFPFNIDGSDTQRTRPFGFGSSALGLTVAQSNAEVIATNADVNARLVGADIRKKYFHVGSTWNISASNFTHVGTNMLSNTTMETYTQGVMNCFSCHTSSAGSNNDPNVLSHIYNCNPLP
;
A
#
# COMPACT_ATOMS: atom_id res chain seq x y z
N MET A 1 -56.38 -5.21 -32.20
CA MET A 1 -54.94 -5.55 -32.26
C MET A 1 -54.01 -4.34 -32.47
N LYS A 2 -54.27 -3.39 -33.38
CA LYS A 2 -53.38 -2.23 -33.63
C LYS A 2 -53.13 -1.29 -32.43
N LYS A 3 -54.08 -1.12 -31.50
CA LYS A 3 -53.91 -0.27 -30.30
C LYS A 3 -53.01 -0.89 -29.21
N ILE A 4 -52.86 -2.22 -29.18
CA ILE A 4 -52.02 -2.92 -28.20
C ILE A 4 -50.54 -2.85 -28.61
N TYR A 5 -50.25 -2.93 -29.92
CA TYR A 5 -48.88 -2.77 -30.42
C TYR A 5 -48.30 -1.37 -30.20
N LEU A 6 -49.12 -0.31 -30.22
CA LEU A 6 -48.66 1.06 -29.97
C LEU A 6 -48.29 1.30 -28.50
N LEU A 7 -49.03 0.69 -27.56
CA LEU A 7 -48.76 0.74 -26.11
C LEU A 7 -47.52 -0.08 -25.72
N VAL A 8 -47.31 -1.24 -26.34
CA VAL A 8 -46.10 -2.05 -26.12
C VAL A 8 -44.86 -1.36 -26.73
N ALA A 9 -44.98 -0.72 -27.90
CA ALA A 9 -43.87 0.03 -28.49
C ALA A 9 -43.48 1.27 -27.66
N LEU A 10 -44.45 2.02 -27.12
CA LEU A 10 -44.17 3.14 -26.22
C LEU A 10 -43.59 2.70 -24.86
N ALA A 11 -44.00 1.55 -24.33
CA ALA A 11 -43.42 0.95 -23.12
C ALA A 11 -41.98 0.44 -23.35
N CYS A 12 -41.68 -0.13 -24.53
CA CYS A 12 -40.33 -0.55 -24.89
C CYS A 12 -39.40 0.64 -25.19
N ILE A 13 -39.91 1.76 -25.72
CA ILE A 13 -39.13 2.99 -25.91
C ILE A 13 -38.87 3.68 -24.57
N SER A 14 -39.82 3.65 -23.62
CA SER A 14 -39.60 4.18 -22.28
C SER A 14 -38.70 3.29 -21.41
N PHE A 15 -38.74 1.96 -21.53
CA PHE A 15 -37.75 1.06 -20.92
C PHE A 15 -36.37 1.13 -21.60
N GLY A 16 -36.33 1.32 -22.93
CA GLY A 16 -35.09 1.49 -23.68
C GLY A 16 -34.37 2.81 -23.39
N ILE A 17 -35.11 3.86 -23.00
CA ILE A 17 -34.53 5.15 -22.59
C ILE A 17 -34.13 5.12 -21.09
N TYR A 18 -34.83 4.38 -20.23
CA TYR A 18 -34.40 4.18 -18.83
C TYR A 18 -33.19 3.24 -18.68
N GLY A 19 -32.93 2.36 -19.66
CA GLY A 19 -31.81 1.42 -19.67
C GLY A 19 -30.54 1.90 -20.37
N PHE A 20 -30.54 3.09 -21.00
CA PHE A 20 -29.39 3.62 -21.75
C PHE A 20 -29.04 5.07 -21.42
N VAL A 21 -29.48 5.56 -20.25
CA VAL A 21 -28.80 6.65 -19.56
C VAL A 21 -28.11 6.05 -18.35
N GLU A 22 -27.09 5.21 -18.59
CA GLU A 22 -25.94 5.23 -17.68
C GLU A 22 -25.37 6.64 -17.79
N TYR A 23 -25.92 7.54 -16.99
CA TYR A 23 -25.25 8.77 -16.63
C TYR A 23 -23.88 8.30 -16.16
N LYS A 24 -22.82 8.58 -16.94
CA LYS A 24 -21.43 8.36 -16.52
C LYS A 24 -21.27 9.17 -15.24
N LYS A 25 -21.57 8.57 -14.09
CA LYS A 25 -21.47 9.22 -12.78
C LYS A 25 -19.99 9.51 -12.63
N SER A 26 -19.62 10.77 -12.78
CA SER A 26 -18.27 11.21 -12.41
C SER A 26 -18.05 10.87 -10.94
N LEU A 27 -16.79 10.77 -10.53
CA LEU A 27 -16.45 10.69 -9.11
C LEU A 27 -16.15 12.10 -8.59
N TYR A 28 -16.44 12.34 -7.31
CA TYR A 28 -15.99 13.56 -6.65
C TYR A 28 -14.46 13.56 -6.54
N ALA A 29 -13.83 14.73 -6.65
CA ALA A 29 -12.37 14.87 -6.59
C ALA A 29 -11.96 15.76 -5.42
N THR A 30 -10.87 15.42 -4.75
CA THR A 30 -10.21 16.29 -3.77
C THR A 30 -9.72 17.54 -4.50
N VAL A 31 -10.10 18.71 -4.00
CA VAL A 31 -9.65 20.01 -4.52
C VAL A 31 -8.85 20.71 -3.43
N LEU A 32 -7.58 21.02 -3.74
CA LEU A 32 -6.68 21.68 -2.81
C LEU A 32 -6.79 23.21 -2.92
N PRO A 33 -6.73 23.95 -1.80
CA PRO A 33 -6.68 25.40 -1.83
C PRO A 33 -5.47 25.94 -2.60
N LEU A 34 -5.67 26.98 -3.41
CA LEU A 34 -4.60 27.57 -4.22
C LEU A 34 -3.78 28.64 -3.47
N ASN A 35 -4.29 29.13 -2.35
CA ASN A 35 -3.71 30.22 -1.56
C ASN A 35 -3.05 29.74 -0.26
N ALA A 36 -2.55 28.51 -0.21
CA ALA A 36 -1.77 28.03 0.93
C ALA A 36 -0.44 28.79 1.06
N ARG A 37 0.02 28.99 2.30
CA ARG A 37 1.29 29.65 2.58
C ARG A 37 2.44 28.88 1.92
N GLY A 38 3.21 29.58 1.10
CA GLY A 38 4.36 29.00 0.39
C GLY A 38 4.09 28.65 -1.07
N THR A 39 2.83 28.69 -1.54
CA THR A 39 2.52 28.53 -2.96
C THR A 39 3.32 29.53 -3.80
N GLY A 40 3.95 29.04 -4.86
CA GLY A 40 4.89 29.72 -5.74
C GLY A 40 6.37 29.55 -5.34
N ALA A 41 6.64 29.18 -4.08
CA ALA A 41 7.98 29.09 -3.51
C ALA A 41 8.40 27.65 -3.14
N MET A 42 7.45 26.72 -3.06
CA MET A 42 7.73 25.32 -2.73
C MET A 42 8.45 24.63 -3.88
N VAL A 43 7.98 24.77 -5.11
CA VAL A 43 8.68 24.26 -6.32
C VAL A 43 8.74 25.38 -7.38
N PRO A 44 9.73 26.29 -7.28
CA PRO A 44 9.95 27.32 -8.29
C PRO A 44 10.23 26.74 -9.67
N ALA A 45 9.95 27.50 -10.73
CA ALA A 45 10.16 27.06 -12.11
C ALA A 45 11.62 26.68 -12.39
N SER A 46 12.56 27.45 -11.83
CA SER A 46 13.99 27.17 -11.92
C SER A 46 14.34 25.83 -11.29
N LEU A 47 13.83 25.53 -10.10
CA LEU A 47 14.04 24.23 -9.45
C LEU A 47 13.44 23.10 -10.28
N PHE A 48 12.19 23.22 -10.72
CA PHE A 48 11.55 22.17 -11.54
C PHE A 48 12.31 21.91 -12.85
N SER A 49 12.89 22.93 -13.46
CA SER A 49 13.71 22.74 -14.67
C SER A 49 14.93 21.86 -14.42
N THR A 50 15.48 21.84 -13.20
CA THR A 50 16.58 20.93 -12.83
C THR A 50 16.13 19.47 -12.71
N TRP A 51 14.83 19.22 -12.51
CA TRP A 51 14.26 17.87 -12.46
C TRP A 51 14.14 17.26 -13.86
N LEU A 52 14.18 18.08 -14.92
CA LEU A 52 14.13 17.62 -16.30
C LEU A 52 15.55 17.29 -16.82
N PRO A 53 15.67 16.44 -17.87
CA PRO A 53 16.93 16.29 -18.59
C PRO A 53 17.42 17.64 -19.14
N THR A 54 18.74 17.81 -19.22
CA THR A 54 19.35 19.07 -19.67
C THR A 54 18.82 19.49 -21.04
N GLY A 55 18.34 20.72 -21.14
CA GLY A 55 17.78 21.29 -22.38
C GLY A 55 16.34 20.88 -22.70
N VAL A 56 15.71 20.03 -21.88
CA VAL A 56 14.30 19.66 -22.03
C VAL A 56 13.41 20.70 -21.34
N LEU A 57 12.43 21.21 -22.08
CA LEU A 57 11.42 22.11 -21.55
C LEU A 57 10.21 21.33 -21.02
N PRO A 58 9.45 21.88 -20.05
CA PRO A 58 8.20 21.26 -19.60
C PRO A 58 7.23 21.03 -20.76
N ALA A 59 6.71 19.81 -20.85
CA ALA A 59 5.74 19.38 -21.86
C ALA A 59 4.75 18.38 -21.25
N LEU A 60 3.68 18.07 -21.97
CA LEU A 60 2.71 17.06 -21.54
C LEU A 60 3.42 15.71 -21.36
N ASN A 61 3.26 15.08 -20.18
CA ASN A 61 3.88 13.80 -19.83
C ASN A 61 5.42 13.84 -19.94
N VAL A 62 6.04 14.99 -19.67
CA VAL A 62 7.50 15.13 -19.73
C VAL A 62 8.18 14.16 -18.74
N PHE A 63 9.29 13.55 -19.18
CA PHE A 63 10.14 12.74 -18.32
C PHE A 63 10.80 13.62 -17.25
N VAL A 64 10.73 13.16 -16.01
CA VAL A 64 11.35 13.75 -14.83
C VAL A 64 12.41 12.79 -14.33
N LYS A 65 13.62 13.27 -14.03
CA LYS A 65 14.72 12.49 -13.43
C LYS A 65 14.43 12.20 -11.95
N PRO A 66 14.96 11.09 -11.38
CA PRO A 66 14.86 10.86 -9.96
C PRO A 66 15.50 12.01 -9.17
N ALA A 67 15.07 12.19 -7.92
CA ALA A 67 15.80 13.05 -7.00
C ALA A 67 17.17 12.43 -6.70
N ASP A 68 18.22 13.25 -6.68
CA ASP A 68 19.57 12.79 -6.34
C ASP A 68 19.68 12.65 -4.82
N GLY A 69 19.63 11.41 -4.35
CA GLY A 69 19.70 11.08 -2.93
C GLY A 69 21.08 11.26 -2.31
N LEU A 70 22.17 11.28 -3.10
CA LEU A 70 23.53 11.50 -2.60
C LEU A 70 23.82 12.97 -2.30
N THR A 71 23.26 13.86 -3.11
CA THR A 71 23.35 15.32 -2.94
C THR A 71 22.18 15.88 -2.14
N PHE A 72 21.30 15.02 -1.63
CA PHE A 72 20.23 15.41 -0.72
C PHE A 72 20.81 16.15 0.48
N SER A 73 20.40 17.40 0.65
CA SER A 73 20.84 18.24 1.74
C SER A 73 19.63 18.70 2.53
N ALA A 74 19.48 18.16 3.74
CA ALA A 74 18.55 18.66 4.75
C ALA A 74 19.10 19.93 5.45
N THR A 75 19.92 20.75 4.77
CA THR A 75 20.58 21.92 5.37
C THR A 75 19.54 22.82 6.04
N THR A 76 19.77 23.03 7.34
CA THR A 76 18.99 23.84 8.27
C THR A 76 18.99 25.31 7.84
N GLY A 77 18.16 25.66 6.87
CA GLY A 77 17.84 27.07 6.62
C GLY A 77 17.17 27.64 7.87
N VAL A 78 17.62 28.79 8.37
CA VAL A 78 17.06 29.37 9.59
C VAL A 78 15.67 29.92 9.28
N GLY A 79 14.63 29.17 9.67
CA GLY A 79 13.22 29.57 9.61
C GLY A 79 12.28 28.37 9.79
N PRO A 80 11.11 28.53 10.43
CA PRO A 80 10.20 27.42 10.76
C PRO A 80 9.66 26.61 9.56
N ASN A 81 9.98 26.99 8.33
CA ASN A 81 9.50 26.37 7.08
C ASN A 81 10.61 25.64 6.27
N SER A 82 11.84 25.50 6.78
CA SER A 82 13.00 25.17 5.92
C SER A 82 13.33 23.68 5.79
N LEU A 83 12.87 22.82 6.70
CA LEU A 83 13.35 21.44 6.77
C LEU A 83 12.44 20.48 5.99
N ASN A 84 11.13 20.50 6.24
CA ASN A 84 10.15 19.62 5.59
C ASN A 84 10.14 19.75 4.06
N ILE A 85 10.38 20.96 3.54
CA ILE A 85 10.32 21.27 2.11
C ILE A 85 11.21 20.34 1.27
N HIS A 86 12.38 19.94 1.78
CA HIS A 86 13.30 19.06 1.05
C HIS A 86 12.73 17.64 0.93
N PHE A 87 12.08 17.15 1.97
CA PHE A 87 11.45 15.82 2.01
C PHE A 87 10.19 15.75 1.14
N TYR A 88 9.38 16.81 1.15
CA TYR A 88 8.21 16.92 0.28
C TYR A 88 8.61 17.04 -1.20
N ARG A 89 9.62 17.86 -1.52
CA ARG A 89 10.22 17.95 -2.86
C ARG A 89 10.76 16.61 -3.35
N TRP A 90 11.47 15.88 -2.48
CA TRP A 90 11.98 14.55 -2.82
C TRP A 90 10.84 13.60 -3.17
N THR A 91 9.79 13.57 -2.36
CA THR A 91 8.63 12.67 -2.60
C THR A 91 7.93 13.01 -3.92
N GLU A 92 7.67 14.28 -4.17
CA GLU A 92 7.04 14.74 -5.42
C GLU A 92 7.91 14.47 -6.64
N GLN A 93 9.21 14.76 -6.58
CA GLN A 93 10.12 14.47 -7.69
C GLN A 93 10.20 12.97 -7.97
N MET A 94 10.30 12.13 -6.94
CA MET A 94 10.27 10.67 -7.09
C MET A 94 8.94 10.20 -7.66
N PHE A 95 7.80 10.73 -7.21
CA PHE A 95 6.48 10.41 -7.78
C PHE A 95 6.42 10.73 -9.28
N LEU A 96 6.87 11.92 -9.68
CA LEU A 96 6.87 12.32 -11.08
C LEU A 96 7.81 11.46 -11.93
N TRP A 97 8.98 11.08 -11.40
CA TRP A 97 9.94 10.19 -12.06
C TRP A 97 9.37 8.78 -12.22
N LEU A 98 8.87 8.17 -11.16
CA LEU A 98 8.28 6.82 -11.18
C LEU A 98 7.18 6.72 -12.24
N LEU A 99 6.33 7.74 -12.35
CA LEU A 99 5.27 7.84 -13.36
C LEU A 99 5.68 8.55 -14.65
N SER A 100 6.97 8.76 -14.89
CA SER A 100 7.44 9.30 -16.16
C SER A 100 7.41 8.23 -17.25
N PRO A 101 7.01 8.56 -18.49
CA PRO A 101 7.16 7.63 -19.60
C PRO A 101 8.65 7.41 -19.86
N VAL A 102 9.05 6.15 -19.91
CA VAL A 102 10.43 5.75 -20.18
C VAL A 102 10.87 6.27 -21.55
N PRO A 103 12.04 6.96 -21.65
CA PRO A 103 12.56 7.39 -22.94
C PRO A 103 12.84 6.19 -23.84
N SER A 104 12.42 6.25 -25.10
CA SER A 104 12.59 5.16 -26.08
C SER A 104 14.06 4.84 -26.44
N ASN A 105 15.00 5.69 -26.00
CA ASN A 105 16.43 5.63 -26.25
C ASN A 105 17.23 5.86 -24.95
N GLY A 106 17.01 5.06 -23.91
CA GLY A 106 17.70 5.21 -22.63
C GLY A 106 18.04 3.90 -21.92
N SER A 107 18.76 4.03 -20.81
CA SER A 107 19.24 2.93 -19.93
C SER A 107 18.12 2.06 -19.34
N TYR A 108 16.88 2.57 -19.37
CA TYR A 108 15.65 1.88 -18.96
C TYR A 108 15.15 0.81 -19.95
N GLY A 109 15.79 0.68 -21.11
CA GLY A 109 15.40 -0.25 -22.16
C GLY A 109 14.23 0.23 -23.01
N SER A 110 13.79 -0.59 -23.99
CA SER A 110 12.69 -0.28 -24.92
C SER A 110 11.31 -0.48 -24.31
N CYS A 111 11.17 -0.28 -23.01
CA CYS A 111 9.94 -0.47 -22.27
C CYS A 111 9.00 0.68 -22.61
N ASN A 112 7.87 0.40 -23.27
CA ASN A 112 6.91 1.44 -23.68
C ASN A 112 6.08 1.95 -22.48
N GLY A 113 6.67 2.15 -21.30
CA GLY A 113 5.99 2.23 -20.00
C GLY A 113 6.40 3.35 -19.07
N PHE A 114 6.09 3.17 -17.79
CA PHE A 114 6.45 4.08 -16.71
C PHE A 114 7.75 3.61 -16.04
N VAL A 115 8.51 4.49 -15.42
CA VAL A 115 9.78 4.07 -14.79
C VAL A 115 9.58 2.95 -13.75
N PHE A 116 8.54 3.00 -12.93
CA PHE A 116 8.28 1.95 -11.92
C PHE A 116 8.03 0.56 -12.53
N ASN A 117 7.65 0.47 -13.81
CA ASN A 117 7.42 -0.79 -14.52
C ASN A 117 8.58 -1.19 -15.44
N SER A 118 9.70 -0.48 -15.34
CA SER A 118 10.92 -0.76 -16.09
C SER A 118 11.82 -1.78 -15.38
N PRO A 119 12.87 -2.31 -16.04
CA PRO A 119 13.87 -3.21 -15.46
C PRO A 119 14.71 -2.63 -14.32
N GLU A 120 14.55 -1.34 -13.99
CA GLU A 120 15.09 -0.74 -12.77
C GLU A 120 14.43 -1.32 -11.51
N PHE A 121 13.17 -1.75 -11.62
CA PHE A 121 12.39 -2.26 -10.50
C PHE A 121 12.21 -3.77 -10.56
N TYR A 122 12.10 -4.35 -9.37
CA TYR A 122 11.84 -5.75 -9.12
C TYR A 122 10.53 -5.87 -8.34
N ASP A 123 9.60 -6.64 -8.87
CA ASP A 123 8.43 -7.10 -8.14
C ASP A 123 8.88 -7.97 -6.96
N VAL A 124 8.35 -7.71 -5.78
CA VAL A 124 8.56 -8.56 -4.62
C VAL A 124 7.47 -9.62 -4.61
N THR A 125 7.86 -10.89 -4.71
CA THR A 125 6.87 -11.96 -4.71
C THR A 125 6.14 -12.05 -3.38
N ALA A 126 5.00 -12.73 -3.44
CA ALA A 126 4.49 -13.48 -2.31
C ALA A 126 5.63 -14.24 -1.63
N THR A 127 5.60 -14.31 -0.31
CA THR A 127 6.57 -15.18 0.37
C THR A 127 6.24 -16.63 0.09
N ASP A 128 7.28 -17.39 -0.19
CA ASP A 128 7.17 -18.78 -0.55
C ASP A 128 6.69 -19.61 0.66
N PRO A 129 5.61 -20.40 0.50
CA PRO A 129 4.98 -21.12 1.61
C PRO A 129 5.83 -22.24 2.20
N VAL A 130 6.94 -22.61 1.56
CA VAL A 130 7.86 -23.67 2.01
C VAL A 130 9.09 -23.08 2.69
N THR A 131 9.61 -21.97 2.20
CA THR A 131 10.90 -21.40 2.67
C THR A 131 10.75 -20.20 3.58
N GLY A 132 9.59 -19.52 3.60
CA GLY A 132 9.45 -18.30 4.39
C GLY A 132 10.16 -17.09 3.79
N LEU A 133 10.69 -17.21 2.58
CA LEU A 133 11.44 -16.15 1.89
C LEU A 133 10.66 -15.64 0.68
N ARG A 134 10.78 -14.33 0.45
CA ARG A 134 10.34 -13.70 -0.79
C ARG A 134 11.42 -13.85 -1.86
N THR A 135 11.06 -13.58 -3.10
CA THR A 135 12.02 -13.47 -4.21
C THR A 135 11.81 -12.15 -4.94
N LEU A 136 12.89 -11.63 -5.54
CA LEU A 136 12.84 -10.44 -6.37
C LEU A 136 12.71 -10.86 -7.83
N LYS A 137 11.60 -10.46 -8.47
CA LYS A 137 11.35 -10.72 -9.87
C LYS A 137 11.64 -9.47 -10.68
N LYS A 138 12.73 -9.49 -11.45
CA LYS A 138 13.09 -8.39 -12.34
C LYS A 138 12.01 -8.17 -13.40
N HIS A 139 11.63 -6.93 -13.64
CA HIS A 139 10.78 -6.61 -14.80
C HIS A 139 11.54 -6.85 -16.10
N VAL A 140 10.90 -7.55 -17.04
CA VAL A 140 11.42 -7.81 -18.38
C VAL A 140 10.46 -7.24 -19.42
N CYS A 141 11.02 -6.52 -20.39
CA CYS A 141 10.24 -5.90 -21.45
C CYS A 141 10.20 -6.82 -22.66
N SER A 142 9.00 -7.22 -23.11
CA SER A 142 8.85 -7.87 -24.41
C SER A 142 8.73 -6.79 -25.48
N GLY A 143 9.55 -6.88 -26.52
CA GLY A 143 9.56 -5.91 -27.63
C GLY A 143 8.33 -5.95 -28.55
N ARG A 144 7.15 -6.32 -28.05
CA ARG A 144 5.91 -6.41 -28.85
C ARG A 144 5.01 -5.20 -28.62
N ILE A 145 4.88 -4.37 -29.65
CA ILE A 145 3.86 -3.33 -29.76
C ILE A 145 2.49 -4.03 -29.80
N ILE A 146 1.69 -3.96 -28.73
CA ILE A 146 0.28 -4.40 -28.81
C ILE A 146 -0.55 -3.27 -29.42
N SER A 147 -1.22 -3.63 -30.51
CA SER A 147 -2.23 -2.85 -31.20
C SER A 147 -3.31 -2.30 -30.27
N THR A 148 -3.60 -1.02 -30.45
CA THR A 148 -4.71 -0.23 -29.88
C THR A 148 -6.01 -1.00 -29.69
N LEU A 149 -6.54 -1.05 -28.46
CA LEU A 149 -7.95 -1.36 -28.23
C LEU A 149 -8.79 -0.10 -28.47
N ARG A 150 -9.68 -0.14 -29.47
CA ARG A 150 -10.74 0.86 -29.68
C ARG A 150 -12.03 0.36 -29.03
N ARG A 151 -12.42 0.95 -27.89
CA ARG A 151 -13.84 1.07 -27.51
C ARG A 151 -14.16 2.56 -27.42
N ASP A 152 -15.24 2.98 -28.09
CA ASP A 152 -15.84 4.31 -28.00
C ASP A 152 -14.97 5.53 -28.36
N GLY A 153 -14.03 5.39 -29.29
CA GLY A 153 -13.29 6.54 -29.83
C GLY A 153 -12.30 7.19 -28.86
N GLN A 154 -12.14 6.65 -27.64
CA GLN A 154 -11.06 7.00 -26.72
C GLN A 154 -9.89 6.05 -26.94
N ARG A 155 -8.73 6.60 -27.29
CA ARG A 155 -7.48 5.86 -27.47
C ARG A 155 -6.81 5.74 -26.10
N PHE A 156 -6.78 4.53 -25.56
CA PHE A 156 -6.06 4.23 -24.32
C PHE A 156 -4.77 3.50 -24.68
N ASP A 157 -3.63 4.14 -24.41
CA ASP A 157 -2.34 3.48 -24.52
C ASP A 157 -2.12 2.67 -23.23
N ALA A 158 -2.78 1.51 -23.12
CA ALA A 158 -2.47 0.53 -22.09
C ALA A 158 -1.10 -0.08 -22.42
N ILE A 159 -0.14 0.08 -21.53
CA ILE A 159 1.23 -0.33 -21.77
C ILE A 159 1.39 -1.80 -21.33
N ASP A 160 1.67 -2.67 -22.29
CA ASP A 160 1.95 -4.08 -22.06
C ASP A 160 3.43 -4.28 -21.74
N VAL A 161 3.73 -4.61 -20.49
CA VAL A 161 5.03 -5.17 -20.09
C VAL A 161 4.88 -6.69 -20.17
N GLY A 162 5.61 -7.31 -21.09
CA GLY A 162 5.43 -8.71 -21.54
C GLY A 162 5.41 -9.82 -20.50
N GLU A 163 5.69 -9.52 -19.23
CA GLU A 163 5.31 -10.35 -18.09
C GLU A 163 4.48 -9.47 -17.15
N ALA A 164 3.17 -9.75 -17.07
CA ALA A 164 2.25 -8.97 -16.25
C ALA A 164 2.75 -8.92 -14.80
N MET A 165 2.93 -7.71 -14.26
CA MET A 165 3.20 -7.50 -12.83
C MET A 165 2.21 -8.32 -12.00
N SER A 166 2.67 -8.87 -10.89
CA SER A 166 1.83 -9.69 -10.03
C SER A 166 1.27 -8.87 -8.88
N PHE A 167 -0.04 -8.97 -8.69
CA PHE A 167 -0.79 -8.26 -7.68
C PHE A 167 -1.55 -9.25 -6.80
N ASP A 168 -1.77 -8.92 -5.54
CA ASP A 168 -2.55 -9.75 -4.62
C ASP A 168 -3.51 -8.87 -3.77
N VAL A 169 -4.58 -9.46 -3.26
CA VAL A 169 -5.55 -8.80 -2.36
C VAL A 169 -5.00 -8.76 -0.92
N LYS A 170 -4.07 -9.67 -0.61
CA LYS A 170 -3.28 -9.73 0.63
C LYS A 170 -1.79 -9.75 0.30
N GLY A 171 -0.99 -8.85 0.89
CA GLY A 171 0.47 -8.89 0.76
C GLY A 171 1.01 -10.14 1.47
N THR A 172 1.46 -11.13 0.72
CA THR A 172 1.66 -12.51 1.21
C THR A 172 3.00 -12.67 1.94
N ALA A 173 2.98 -13.19 3.19
CA ALA A 173 4.19 -13.66 3.85
C ALA A 173 4.14 -14.93 4.76
N THR A 174 5.21 -15.74 4.74
CA THR A 174 5.48 -17.01 5.49
C THR A 174 6.77 -16.89 6.36
N GLY A 175 6.75 -17.44 7.59
CA GLY A 175 7.71 -17.21 8.66
C GLY A 175 8.89 -18.18 8.70
N ALA A 176 9.68 -18.05 9.77
CA ALA A 176 11.01 -18.65 9.96
C ALA A 176 11.10 -20.17 9.83
N ASN A 177 9.98 -20.90 9.91
CA ASN A 177 9.95 -22.37 9.81
C ASN A 177 9.27 -22.92 8.54
N GLY A 178 9.09 -22.10 7.51
CA GLY A 178 8.43 -22.54 6.27
C GLY A 178 6.94 -22.78 6.45
N LEU A 179 6.30 -21.95 7.28
CA LEU A 179 4.87 -21.90 7.56
C LEU A 179 4.38 -20.47 7.28
N PRO A 180 3.08 -20.18 7.04
CA PRO A 180 2.57 -18.80 7.02
C PRO A 180 2.97 -18.05 8.29
N PHE A 181 3.07 -16.71 8.33
CA PHE A 181 3.32 -16.01 9.60
C PHE A 181 2.36 -14.86 9.86
N LEU A 182 2.29 -14.51 11.14
CA LEU A 182 1.60 -13.32 11.64
C LEU A 182 2.66 -12.44 12.31
N PHE A 183 2.65 -11.14 12.00
CA PHE A 183 3.22 -10.14 12.89
C PHE A 183 2.24 -9.89 14.02
N GLU A 184 2.70 -9.77 15.26
CA GLU A 184 1.84 -9.35 16.36
C GLU A 184 1.82 -7.81 16.49
N LYS A 185 0.63 -7.25 16.67
CA LYS A 185 0.32 -5.81 16.57
C LYS A 185 1.09 -4.90 17.53
N GLU A 186 1.47 -5.38 18.72
CA GLU A 186 1.95 -4.54 19.84
C GLU A 186 3.45 -4.72 20.10
N THR A 187 3.89 -5.97 20.09
CA THR A 187 5.24 -6.46 20.33
C THR A 187 6.05 -6.61 19.05
N ARG A 188 5.41 -6.63 17.87
CA ARG A 188 6.04 -6.78 16.56
C ARG A 188 6.77 -8.11 16.36
N ALA A 189 6.47 -9.10 17.21
CA ALA A 189 7.05 -10.43 17.11
C ALA A 189 6.46 -11.20 15.91
N ILE A 190 7.32 -11.96 15.23
CA ILE A 190 6.96 -12.83 14.11
C ILE A 190 6.57 -14.20 14.66
N PHE A 191 5.39 -14.69 14.28
CA PHE A 191 4.87 -16.01 14.67
C PHE A 191 4.60 -16.87 13.45
N ASP A 192 5.18 -18.07 13.40
CA ASP A 192 4.82 -19.10 12.42
C ASP A 192 3.39 -19.62 12.68
N VAL A 193 2.54 -19.66 11.67
CA VAL A 193 1.18 -20.19 11.70
C VAL A 193 1.23 -21.69 11.49
N ASP A 194 1.04 -22.41 12.58
CA ASP A 194 0.96 -23.85 12.61
C ASP A 194 -0.51 -24.33 12.56
N LYS A 195 -0.70 -25.57 12.09
CA LYS A 195 -2.01 -26.22 12.07
C LYS A 195 -2.18 -27.10 13.31
N ALA A 196 -3.22 -26.82 14.09
CA ALA A 196 -3.64 -27.74 15.15
C ALA A 196 -4.05 -29.10 14.54
N PRO A 197 -3.83 -30.23 15.25
CA PRO A 197 -4.29 -31.54 14.80
C PRO A 197 -5.80 -31.57 14.64
N VAL A 198 -6.28 -32.38 13.71
CA VAL A 198 -7.72 -32.54 13.44
C VAL A 198 -8.13 -33.93 13.87
N SER A 199 -9.26 -34.05 14.57
CA SER A 199 -9.87 -35.33 14.93
C SER A 199 -10.48 -36.03 13.70
N GLN A 200 -10.86 -37.30 13.84
CA GLN A 200 -11.55 -38.02 12.76
C GLN A 200 -12.89 -37.38 12.38
N GLU A 201 -13.46 -36.58 13.29
CA GLU A 201 -14.73 -35.87 13.14
C GLU A 201 -14.55 -34.45 12.56
N GLY A 202 -13.31 -34.03 12.30
CA GLY A 202 -13.01 -32.75 11.65
C GLY A 202 -12.79 -31.58 12.60
N HIS A 203 -12.74 -31.81 13.92
CA HIS A 203 -12.52 -30.76 14.92
C HIS A 203 -11.03 -30.54 15.21
N LEU A 204 -10.62 -29.29 15.40
CA LEU A 204 -9.24 -28.96 15.82
C LEU A 204 -9.01 -29.40 17.27
N GLN A 205 -7.81 -29.86 17.60
CA GLN A 205 -7.50 -30.46 18.90
C GLN A 205 -6.46 -29.66 19.68
N VAL A 206 -6.65 -29.62 21.00
CA VAL A 206 -5.66 -29.19 21.99
C VAL A 206 -5.46 -30.29 23.03
N MET A 207 -4.42 -30.20 23.88
CA MET A 207 -4.29 -31.08 25.04
C MET A 207 -4.94 -30.44 26.26
N ASP A 208 -5.64 -31.24 27.06
CA ASP A 208 -6.08 -30.84 28.40
C ASP A 208 -4.95 -30.94 29.44
N GLU A 209 -5.25 -30.53 30.67
CA GLU A 209 -4.34 -30.62 31.82
C GLU A 209 -3.84 -32.06 32.10
N GLY A 210 -4.65 -33.07 31.78
CA GLY A 210 -4.33 -34.49 31.92
C GLY A 210 -3.51 -35.07 30.77
N GLY A 211 -3.15 -34.26 29.77
CA GLY A 211 -2.41 -34.69 28.59
C GLY A 211 -3.23 -35.49 27.60
N ARG A 212 -4.57 -35.37 27.62
CA ARG A 212 -5.47 -35.98 26.64
C ARG A 212 -5.80 -34.99 25.54
N ARG A 213 -5.91 -35.49 24.31
CA ARG A 213 -6.40 -34.68 23.18
C ARG A 213 -7.90 -34.44 23.34
N VAL A 214 -8.32 -33.20 23.16
CA VAL A 214 -9.72 -32.77 23.26
C VAL A 214 -10.07 -31.93 22.03
N ASP A 215 -11.23 -32.22 21.46
CA ASP A 215 -11.78 -31.53 20.28
C ASP A 215 -12.36 -30.17 20.69
N VAL A 216 -11.92 -29.12 20.00
CA VAL A 216 -12.34 -27.73 20.21
C VAL A 216 -13.54 -27.40 19.33
N LEU A 217 -14.61 -26.94 19.96
CA LEU A 217 -15.84 -26.46 19.33
C LEU A 217 -15.85 -24.94 19.15
N ASP A 218 -15.37 -24.20 20.15
CA ASP A 218 -15.43 -22.74 20.21
C ASP A 218 -14.19 -22.21 20.94
N VAL A 219 -13.77 -20.99 20.58
CA VAL A 219 -12.83 -20.20 21.35
C VAL A 219 -13.44 -18.85 21.62
N ARG A 220 -13.73 -18.57 22.90
CA ARG A 220 -14.26 -17.28 23.33
C ARG A 220 -13.12 -16.39 23.77
N VAL A 221 -13.26 -15.08 23.56
CA VAL A 221 -12.29 -14.09 24.04
C VAL A 221 -12.87 -13.36 25.23
N SER A 222 -12.15 -13.34 26.35
CA SER A 222 -12.50 -12.56 27.53
C SER A 222 -11.24 -11.91 28.10
N ASN A 223 -11.23 -10.57 28.20
CA ASN A 223 -10.06 -9.80 28.65
C ASN A 223 -8.76 -10.24 27.95
N GLU A 224 -8.78 -10.30 26.62
CA GLU A 224 -7.64 -10.71 25.76
C GLU A 224 -7.13 -12.14 25.97
N THR A 225 -7.84 -12.95 26.77
CA THR A 225 -7.51 -14.34 27.04
C THR A 225 -8.46 -15.26 26.26
N PRO A 226 -7.94 -16.26 25.52
CA PRO A 226 -8.77 -17.24 24.84
C PRO A 226 -9.27 -18.32 25.81
N ILE A 227 -10.56 -18.59 25.76
CA ILE A 227 -11.26 -19.64 26.51
C ILE A 227 -11.70 -20.71 25.52
N PHE A 228 -11.09 -21.89 25.60
CA PHE A 228 -11.39 -23.01 24.72
C PHE A 228 -12.56 -23.81 25.27
N ILE A 229 -13.49 -24.18 24.39
CA ILE A 229 -14.68 -24.96 24.71
C ILE A 229 -14.69 -26.22 23.84
N ASP A 230 -14.95 -27.36 24.46
CA ASP A 230 -15.01 -28.65 23.78
C ASP A 230 -16.35 -28.90 23.04
N VAL A 231 -16.40 -29.98 22.27
CA VAL A 231 -17.61 -30.44 21.56
C VAL A 231 -18.80 -30.79 22.48
N ASN A 232 -18.54 -31.02 23.77
CA ASN A 232 -19.56 -31.22 24.79
C ASN A 232 -19.94 -29.91 25.53
N GLN A 233 -19.50 -28.76 25.01
CA GLN A 233 -19.71 -27.42 25.55
C GLN A 233 -19.09 -27.18 26.94
N ARG A 234 -18.01 -27.89 27.26
CA ARG A 234 -17.25 -27.72 28.51
C ARG A 234 -15.99 -26.89 28.27
N ILE A 235 -15.62 -26.10 29.27
CA ILE A 235 -14.36 -25.35 29.24
C ILE A 235 -13.19 -26.34 29.32
N ILE A 236 -12.24 -26.19 28.40
CA ILE A 236 -10.97 -26.92 28.44
C ILE A 236 -10.03 -26.15 29.37
N ASN A 237 -9.81 -26.70 30.56
CA ASN A 237 -8.92 -26.08 31.56
C ASN A 237 -7.46 -26.29 31.18
N ASN A 238 -6.66 -25.23 31.33
CA ASN A 238 -5.22 -25.20 31.05
C ASN A 238 -4.85 -25.85 29.70
N PRO A 239 -5.45 -25.41 28.58
CA PRO A 239 -5.21 -26.04 27.28
C PRO A 239 -3.75 -25.86 26.88
N LYS A 240 -3.18 -26.88 26.23
CA LYS A 240 -1.84 -26.83 25.62
C LYS A 240 -1.95 -27.05 24.12
N LEU A 241 -1.33 -26.15 23.36
CA LEU A 241 -1.27 -26.24 21.90
C LEU A 241 -0.44 -27.45 21.48
N ILE A 242 -0.92 -28.18 20.48
CA ILE A 242 -0.23 -29.37 19.94
C ILE A 242 0.44 -28.96 18.64
N LEU A 243 1.74 -28.72 18.67
CA LEU A 243 2.47 -28.31 17.47
C LEU A 243 2.55 -29.44 16.44
N SER A 244 2.35 -29.14 15.16
CA SER A 244 2.35 -30.15 14.09
C SER A 244 3.74 -30.71 13.80
N ARG A 245 4.80 -29.99 14.19
CA ARG A 245 6.20 -30.42 14.06
C ARG A 245 6.96 -30.20 15.38
N ALA A 246 7.81 -31.16 15.73
CA ALA A 246 8.56 -31.15 16.98
C ALA A 246 9.65 -30.05 17.07
N ASN A 247 10.03 -29.46 15.95
CA ASN A 247 11.05 -28.41 15.87
C ASN A 247 10.48 -26.98 15.94
N LEU A 248 9.16 -26.81 15.98
CA LEU A 248 8.53 -25.50 16.09
C LEU A 248 8.68 -24.95 17.52
N ASN A 249 8.97 -23.65 17.64
CA ASN A 249 9.12 -22.99 18.94
C ASN A 249 7.76 -22.46 19.41
N PRO A 250 7.21 -22.95 20.54
CA PRO A 250 5.91 -22.51 21.04
C PRO A 250 5.80 -20.99 21.25
N ASN A 251 6.92 -20.33 21.57
CA ASN A 251 6.96 -18.88 21.82
C ASN A 251 6.89 -18.04 20.54
N THR A 252 7.10 -18.64 19.38
CA THR A 252 7.08 -17.97 18.06
C THR A 252 6.22 -18.76 17.07
N THR A 253 5.24 -19.51 17.57
CA THR A 253 4.31 -20.29 16.76
C THR A 253 2.88 -20.06 17.25
N VAL A 254 1.99 -19.79 16.31
CA VAL A 254 0.58 -19.48 16.52
C VAL A 254 -0.27 -20.55 15.85
N GLN A 255 -1.37 -20.93 16.50
CA GLN A 255 -2.39 -21.81 15.91
C GLN A 255 -3.71 -21.05 15.81
N GLN A 256 -4.53 -21.41 14.84
CA GLN A 256 -5.80 -20.74 14.58
C GLN A 256 -6.97 -21.63 14.99
N PHE A 257 -7.94 -21.05 15.68
CA PHE A 257 -9.16 -21.74 16.12
C PHE A 257 -10.40 -20.93 15.75
N GLY A 258 -11.44 -21.64 15.32
CA GLY A 258 -12.73 -21.04 15.00
C GLY A 258 -13.53 -20.67 16.25
N THR A 259 -14.34 -19.64 16.13
CA THR A 259 -15.38 -19.28 17.11
C THR A 259 -16.75 -19.68 16.58
N LEU A 260 -17.73 -19.87 17.46
CA LEU A 260 -19.13 -20.12 17.07
C LEU A 260 -19.76 -18.92 16.33
N SER A 261 -19.16 -17.73 16.41
CA SER A 261 -19.54 -16.58 15.60
C SER A 261 -18.89 -16.58 14.20
N GLY A 262 -18.17 -17.64 13.83
CA GLY A 262 -17.54 -17.80 12.51
C GLY A 262 -16.26 -16.99 12.32
N THR A 263 -15.70 -16.41 13.39
CA THR A 263 -14.40 -15.74 13.34
C THR A 263 -13.28 -16.72 13.66
N THR A 264 -12.03 -16.34 13.35
CA THR A 264 -10.85 -17.13 13.70
C THR A 264 -9.99 -16.35 14.67
N VAL A 265 -9.57 -16.98 15.76
CA VAL A 265 -8.64 -16.42 16.75
C VAL A 265 -7.29 -17.09 16.56
N SER A 266 -6.24 -16.30 16.34
CA SER A 266 -4.88 -16.82 16.31
C SER A 266 -4.31 -16.76 17.72
N VAL A 267 -3.79 -17.87 18.23
CA VAL A 267 -3.30 -18.00 19.61
C VAL A 267 -1.92 -18.63 19.67
N ALA A 268 -1.03 -18.11 20.51
CA ALA A 268 0.32 -18.62 20.71
C ALA A 268 0.57 -18.93 22.19
N SER A 269 1.45 -19.91 22.48
CA SER A 269 1.83 -20.27 23.84
C SER A 269 3.16 -19.62 24.22
N ILE A 270 3.09 -18.39 24.73
CA ILE A 270 4.25 -17.56 25.05
C ILE A 270 4.59 -17.75 26.53
N PHE A 271 5.76 -18.32 26.80
CA PHE A 271 6.25 -18.70 28.13
C PHE A 271 5.25 -19.54 28.93
N GLY A 272 4.52 -20.43 28.25
CA GLY A 272 3.52 -21.31 28.85
C GLY A 272 2.13 -20.68 29.04
N VAL A 273 1.93 -19.43 28.65
CA VAL A 273 0.64 -18.73 28.70
C VAL A 273 0.08 -18.60 27.29
N ILE A 274 -1.19 -18.96 27.09
CA ILE A 274 -1.85 -18.77 25.78
C ILE A 274 -2.30 -17.32 25.64
N LYS A 275 -1.88 -16.66 24.56
CA LYS A 275 -2.24 -15.28 24.19
C LYS A 275 -2.81 -15.20 22.78
N ILE A 276 -3.58 -14.15 22.50
CA ILE A 276 -4.12 -13.85 21.16
C ILE A 276 -3.10 -13.06 20.34
N ILE A 277 -2.98 -13.37 19.05
CA ILE A 277 -2.05 -12.77 18.08
C ILE A 277 -2.84 -12.19 16.90
N VAL A 278 -2.53 -10.98 16.46
CA VAL A 278 -3.26 -10.25 15.40
C VAL A 278 -2.32 -9.93 14.22
N PRO A 279 -2.53 -10.47 12.99
CA PRO A 279 -1.60 -10.41 11.84
C PRO A 279 -1.42 -9.08 11.08
N ASP A 280 -0.39 -9.02 10.20
CA ASP A 280 -0.12 -7.96 9.18
C ASP A 280 0.31 -8.52 7.78
N GLN A 281 0.07 -7.68 6.76
CA GLN A 281 0.37 -7.64 5.31
C GLN A 281 -0.77 -7.96 4.33
N GLY A 282 -1.12 -6.92 3.57
CA GLY A 282 -2.44 -6.54 3.06
C GLY A 282 -2.58 -5.02 3.29
N GLN A 283 -3.81 -4.51 3.37
CA GLN A 283 -4.05 -3.31 4.17
C GLN A 283 -3.45 -3.55 5.59
N ALA A 284 -3.00 -2.52 6.30
CA ALA A 284 -2.18 -2.62 7.52
C ALA A 284 -2.82 -3.37 8.71
N THR A 285 -4.11 -3.74 8.61
CA THR A 285 -4.81 -4.59 9.58
C THR A 285 -5.13 -5.98 9.03
N GLY A 286 -4.70 -6.31 7.81
CA GLY A 286 -4.88 -7.59 7.14
C GLY A 286 -6.26 -7.78 6.49
N ASP A 287 -7.12 -6.77 6.60
CA ASP A 287 -8.46 -6.75 6.01
C ASP A 287 -8.44 -6.58 4.49
N VAL A 288 -9.56 -6.94 3.87
CA VAL A 288 -9.76 -6.77 2.42
C VAL A 288 -10.50 -5.47 2.16
N LEU A 289 -10.00 -4.68 1.20
CA LEU A 289 -10.64 -3.43 0.78
C LEU A 289 -11.27 -3.61 -0.61
N MET A 290 -12.43 -2.98 -0.81
CA MET A 290 -13.13 -2.92 -2.10
C MET A 290 -13.70 -1.53 -2.33
N SER A 291 -13.60 -1.04 -3.56
CA SER A 291 -14.24 0.22 -3.98
C SER A 291 -15.75 0.07 -4.12
N LYS A 292 -16.48 1.18 -4.09
CA LYS A 292 -17.95 1.20 -4.20
C LYS A 292 -18.48 0.74 -5.56
N ASN A 293 -17.61 0.61 -6.56
CA ASN A 293 -17.95 -0.01 -7.85
C ASN A 293 -17.77 -1.54 -7.88
N GLY A 294 -17.45 -2.16 -6.73
CA GLY A 294 -17.34 -3.61 -6.58
C GLY A 294 -15.96 -4.19 -6.94
N SER A 295 -14.95 -3.35 -7.17
CA SER A 295 -13.58 -3.81 -7.45
C SER A 295 -12.78 -4.01 -6.17
N LEU A 296 -12.17 -5.18 -6.01
CA LEU A 296 -11.20 -5.42 -4.94
C LEU A 296 -9.99 -4.51 -5.13
N VAL A 297 -9.38 -4.09 -4.02
CA VAL A 297 -8.09 -3.41 -4.04
C VAL A 297 -6.98 -4.44 -4.02
N TYR A 298 -6.11 -4.35 -5.00
CA TYR A 298 -4.93 -5.19 -5.13
C TYR A 298 -3.67 -4.39 -4.82
N PHE A 299 -2.70 -5.04 -4.20
CA PHE A 299 -1.45 -4.44 -3.80
C PHE A 299 -0.27 -5.05 -4.55
N ASN A 300 0.76 -4.24 -4.77
CA ASN A 300 2.03 -4.68 -5.31
C ASN A 300 3.17 -3.93 -4.59
N SER A 301 4.20 -4.68 -4.22
CA SER A 301 5.41 -4.17 -3.56
C SER A 301 6.59 -4.33 -4.51
N MET A 302 7.41 -3.29 -4.64
CA MET A 302 8.57 -3.28 -5.51
C MET A 302 9.79 -2.71 -4.79
N VAL A 303 10.97 -3.10 -5.25
CA VAL A 303 12.25 -2.46 -4.88
C VAL A 303 13.04 -2.12 -6.13
N ASN A 304 13.87 -1.09 -6.07
CA ASN A 304 14.77 -0.78 -7.18
C ASN A 304 16.04 -1.64 -7.17
N ASP A 305 16.80 -1.56 -8.26
CA ASP A 305 18.05 -2.29 -8.46
C ASP A 305 19.11 -2.04 -7.37
N VAL A 306 19.24 -0.80 -6.86
CA VAL A 306 20.14 -0.47 -5.75
C VAL A 306 19.76 -1.26 -4.49
N TYR A 307 18.48 -1.29 -4.11
CA TYR A 307 18.01 -2.09 -2.98
C TYR A 307 18.28 -3.57 -3.23
N ALA A 308 17.93 -4.09 -4.41
CA ALA A 308 18.04 -5.51 -4.74
C ALA A 308 19.50 -6.02 -4.64
N VAL A 309 20.45 -5.24 -5.16
CA VAL A 309 21.87 -5.54 -5.07
C VAL A 309 22.38 -5.39 -3.63
N PHE A 310 21.98 -4.33 -2.92
CA PHE A 310 22.33 -4.13 -1.51
C PHE A 310 21.88 -5.32 -0.64
N LEU A 311 20.62 -5.74 -0.77
CA LEU A 311 20.07 -6.92 -0.10
C LEU A 311 20.92 -8.15 -0.42
N THR A 312 21.24 -8.36 -1.71
CA THR A 312 22.05 -9.49 -2.16
C THR A 312 23.40 -9.52 -1.47
N MET A 313 24.12 -8.40 -1.42
CA MET A 313 25.41 -8.30 -0.75
C MET A 313 25.32 -8.65 0.75
N VAL A 314 24.24 -8.27 1.41
CA VAL A 314 24.03 -8.62 2.84
C VAL A 314 23.71 -10.11 2.99
N LYS A 315 22.80 -10.66 2.17
CA LYS A 315 22.38 -12.07 2.28
C LYS A 315 23.47 -13.06 1.87
N THR A 316 24.41 -12.66 1.01
CA THR A 316 25.57 -13.47 0.62
C THR A 316 26.78 -13.27 1.55
N GLY A 317 26.66 -12.44 2.58
CA GLY A 317 27.72 -12.20 3.57
C GLY A 317 28.85 -11.29 3.09
N VAL A 318 28.69 -10.62 1.96
CA VAL A 318 29.64 -9.59 1.46
C VAL A 318 29.59 -8.35 2.36
N LEU A 319 28.40 -8.01 2.85
CA LEU A 319 28.17 -6.98 3.86
C LEU A 319 27.66 -7.63 5.17
N PRO A 320 27.96 -7.04 6.34
CA PRO A 320 27.38 -7.46 7.62
C PRO A 320 25.84 -7.45 7.62
N SER A 321 25.21 -8.35 8.37
CA SER A 321 23.75 -8.51 8.45
C SER A 321 22.99 -7.31 9.04
N ASN A 322 23.71 -6.43 9.75
CA ASN A 322 23.18 -5.21 10.38
C ASN A 322 23.56 -3.94 9.59
N THR A 323 24.05 -4.08 8.35
CA THR A 323 24.38 -2.94 7.50
C THR A 323 23.11 -2.15 7.23
N LYS A 324 23.16 -0.83 7.45
CA LYS A 324 22.04 0.09 7.19
C LYS A 324 21.85 0.31 5.69
N PHE A 325 20.69 0.82 5.28
CA PHE A 325 20.50 1.25 3.90
C PHE A 325 21.54 2.30 3.49
N PRO A 326 22.00 2.28 2.23
CA PRO A 326 23.10 3.12 1.77
C PRO A 326 22.72 4.60 1.83
N THR A 327 23.64 5.45 2.28
CA THR A 327 23.46 6.91 2.38
C THR A 327 24.66 7.71 1.89
N THR A 328 25.73 7.05 1.45
CA THR A 328 26.98 7.69 1.04
C THR A 328 27.42 7.27 -0.36
N ALA A 329 28.22 8.13 -1.01
CA ALA A 329 28.78 7.82 -2.32
C ALA A 329 29.68 6.58 -2.31
N ALA A 330 30.38 6.32 -1.20
CA ALA A 330 31.23 5.15 -1.03
C ALA A 330 30.41 3.84 -1.00
N GLU A 331 29.28 3.84 -0.28
CA GLU A 331 28.38 2.69 -0.21
C GLU A 331 27.74 2.41 -1.58
N ILE A 332 27.27 3.45 -2.28
CA ILE A 332 26.74 3.29 -3.65
C ILE A 332 27.82 2.79 -4.61
N SER A 333 29.04 3.31 -4.53
CA SER A 333 30.16 2.84 -5.37
C SER A 333 30.48 1.36 -5.12
N ALA A 334 30.40 0.90 -3.87
CA ALA A 334 30.57 -0.51 -3.51
C ALA A 334 29.46 -1.38 -4.10
N ILE A 335 28.21 -0.93 -4.03
CA ILE A 335 27.05 -1.60 -4.64
C ILE A 335 27.21 -1.70 -6.17
N GLN A 336 27.61 -0.61 -6.83
CA GLN A 336 27.87 -0.60 -8.28
C GLN A 336 29.02 -1.53 -8.68
N THR A 337 30.10 -1.56 -7.90
CA THR A 337 31.23 -2.45 -8.14
C THR A 337 30.81 -3.91 -8.03
N TYR A 338 30.04 -4.25 -7.00
CA TYR A 338 29.50 -5.59 -6.83
C TYR A 338 28.53 -5.97 -7.96
N ALA A 339 27.64 -5.05 -8.33
CA ALA A 339 26.71 -5.24 -9.44
C ALA A 339 27.43 -5.54 -10.75
N ALA A 340 28.45 -4.75 -11.11
CA ALA A 340 29.25 -4.94 -12.30
C ALA A 340 29.97 -6.30 -12.31
N ALA A 341 30.54 -6.72 -11.17
CA ALA A 341 31.22 -8.02 -11.04
C ALA A 341 30.28 -9.23 -11.22
N HIS A 342 28.98 -9.06 -10.93
CA HIS A 342 27.96 -10.11 -11.01
C HIS A 342 26.99 -9.91 -12.18
N SER A 343 27.28 -8.97 -13.09
CA SER A 343 26.42 -8.64 -14.25
C SER A 343 25.00 -8.17 -13.87
N TYR A 344 24.83 -7.60 -12.68
CA TYR A 344 23.62 -6.86 -12.32
C TYR A 344 23.69 -5.44 -12.91
N GLY A 345 22.60 -5.00 -13.54
CA GLY A 345 22.47 -3.62 -14.01
C GLY A 345 21.99 -2.71 -12.90
N ILE A 346 22.58 -1.51 -12.81
CA ILE A 346 22.07 -0.39 -12.01
C ILE A 346 21.84 0.79 -12.95
N ILE A 347 20.61 1.28 -13.01
CA ILE A 347 20.18 2.31 -13.97
C ILE A 347 20.35 3.70 -13.36
N GLU A 348 19.71 3.98 -12.22
CA GLU A 348 19.83 5.27 -11.51
C GLU A 348 20.42 5.07 -10.10
N PRO A 349 21.75 4.93 -9.97
CA PRO A 349 22.40 4.68 -8.67
C PRO A 349 22.12 5.80 -7.64
N ASN A 350 21.93 7.03 -8.12
CA ASN A 350 21.68 8.20 -7.26
C ASN A 350 20.22 8.27 -6.77
N SER A 351 19.32 7.41 -7.26
CA SER A 351 17.99 7.22 -6.65
C SER A 351 18.07 6.55 -5.27
N MET A 352 19.23 5.97 -4.93
CA MET A 352 19.52 5.25 -3.69
C MET A 352 18.64 4.00 -3.52
N ALA A 353 18.68 3.31 -2.37
CA ALA A 353 17.79 2.18 -2.14
C ALA A 353 16.34 2.65 -1.96
N MET A 354 15.41 2.05 -2.69
CA MET A 354 13.98 2.38 -2.68
C MET A 354 13.08 1.16 -2.50
N GLU A 355 11.95 1.40 -1.83
CA GLU A 355 10.81 0.50 -1.69
C GLU A 355 9.53 1.24 -2.10
N LEU A 356 8.69 0.56 -2.89
CA LEU A 356 7.38 1.04 -3.28
C LEU A 356 6.31 0.06 -2.78
N LYS A 357 5.19 0.60 -2.32
CA LYS A 357 3.95 -0.16 -2.17
C LYS A 357 2.87 0.56 -2.95
N THR A 358 2.11 -0.15 -3.76
CA THR A 358 1.10 0.43 -4.66
C THR A 358 -0.23 -0.29 -4.51
N ALA A 359 -1.33 0.45 -4.63
CA ALA A 359 -2.70 -0.05 -4.51
C ALA A 359 -3.47 0.25 -5.80
N TRP A 360 -4.26 -0.73 -6.23
CA TRP A 360 -4.86 -0.78 -7.56
C TRP A 360 -6.29 -1.31 -7.53
N VAL A 361 -7.13 -0.81 -8.43
CA VAL A 361 -8.48 -1.37 -8.69
C VAL A 361 -8.59 -1.78 -10.15
N GLU A 362 -9.46 -2.74 -10.46
CA GLU A 362 -9.78 -3.04 -11.85
C GLU A 362 -10.42 -1.83 -12.53
N THR A 363 -10.06 -1.58 -13.79
CA THR A 363 -10.69 -0.51 -14.58
C THR A 363 -12.15 -0.81 -14.93
N THR A 364 -12.58 -2.07 -14.75
CA THR A 364 -13.96 -2.50 -14.96
C THR A 364 -14.88 -1.69 -14.04
N ASN A 365 -15.93 -1.09 -14.61
CA ASN A 365 -16.88 -0.21 -13.90
C ASN A 365 -16.27 1.06 -13.29
N LEU A 366 -15.07 1.47 -13.74
CA LEU A 366 -14.50 2.77 -13.39
C LEU A 366 -15.07 3.83 -14.36
N PRO A 367 -15.71 4.93 -13.90
CA PRO A 367 -16.39 5.87 -14.80
C PRO A 367 -15.47 6.60 -15.78
N ASN A 368 -14.25 6.93 -15.36
CA ASN A 368 -13.26 7.70 -16.15
C ASN A 368 -11.86 7.06 -16.07
N PRO A 369 -11.64 5.89 -16.69
CA PRO A 369 -10.36 5.18 -16.58
C PRO A 369 -9.18 5.98 -17.18
N SER A 370 -9.43 6.91 -18.10
CA SER A 370 -8.40 7.81 -18.66
C SER A 370 -7.76 8.76 -17.63
N ASP A 371 -8.40 8.94 -16.47
CA ASP A 371 -7.87 9.78 -15.39
C ASP A 371 -6.88 9.02 -14.50
N TYR A 372 -6.63 7.74 -14.76
CA TYR A 372 -5.75 6.90 -13.97
C TYR A 372 -4.52 6.46 -14.75
N VAL A 373 -3.41 6.26 -14.02
CA VAL A 373 -2.31 5.42 -14.49
C VAL A 373 -2.81 3.98 -14.58
N ILE A 374 -2.77 3.43 -15.79
CA ILE A 374 -3.23 2.06 -16.06
C ILE A 374 -2.06 1.16 -16.38
N VAL A 375 -2.06 0.00 -15.75
CA VAL A 375 -1.15 -1.11 -16.06
C VAL A 375 -1.94 -2.38 -16.30
N LYS A 376 -1.34 -3.32 -17.02
CA LYS A 376 -1.89 -4.67 -17.15
C LYS A 376 -1.21 -5.59 -16.15
N GLY A 377 -2.01 -6.29 -15.36
CA GLY A 377 -1.54 -7.09 -14.22
C GLY A 377 -2.23 -8.43 -14.12
N THR A 378 -1.57 -9.38 -13.43
CA THR A 378 -2.19 -10.64 -13.03
C THR A 378 -2.65 -10.53 -11.58
N VAL A 379 -3.93 -10.80 -11.35
CA VAL A 379 -4.58 -10.75 -10.04
C VAL A 379 -5.23 -12.09 -9.69
N PRO A 380 -5.50 -12.39 -8.41
CA PRO A 380 -6.35 -13.50 -8.03
C PRO A 380 -7.74 -13.36 -8.65
N ASN A 381 -8.33 -14.47 -9.03
CA ASN A 381 -9.74 -14.52 -9.42
C ASN A 381 -10.56 -15.16 -8.30
N TYR A 382 -11.79 -14.68 -8.11
CA TYR A 382 -12.68 -15.13 -7.04
C TYR A 382 -14.03 -15.55 -7.59
N ILE A 383 -14.57 -16.66 -7.07
CA ILE A 383 -15.93 -17.10 -7.30
C ILE A 383 -16.80 -16.53 -6.17
N LEU A 384 -17.84 -15.79 -6.53
CA LEU A 384 -18.81 -15.20 -5.60
C LEU A 384 -19.75 -16.29 -5.05
N THR A 385 -19.23 -17.14 -4.16
CA THR A 385 -19.95 -18.31 -3.63
C THR A 385 -21.21 -17.93 -2.85
N SER A 386 -21.16 -16.83 -2.09
CA SER A 386 -22.32 -16.23 -1.40
C SER A 386 -22.07 -14.76 -1.07
N ALA A 387 -23.03 -14.10 -0.41
CA ALA A 387 -22.85 -12.75 0.12
C ALA A 387 -21.74 -12.65 1.18
N ASN A 388 -21.38 -13.77 1.83
CA ASN A 388 -20.47 -13.80 2.97
C ASN A 388 -19.19 -14.61 2.73
N LEU A 389 -19.06 -15.26 1.56
CA LEU A 389 -17.90 -16.07 1.21
C LEU A 389 -17.62 -15.98 -0.29
N TRP A 390 -16.42 -15.54 -0.65
CA TRP A 390 -15.89 -15.64 -2.01
C TRP A 390 -14.67 -16.54 -2.01
N THR A 391 -14.66 -17.55 -2.87
CA THR A 391 -13.58 -18.56 -2.91
C THR A 391 -12.57 -18.24 -3.99
N ARG A 392 -11.28 -18.37 -3.67
CA ARG A 392 -10.22 -18.10 -4.66
C ARG A 392 -10.24 -19.19 -5.75
N SER A 393 -10.15 -18.77 -7.01
CA SER A 393 -10.15 -19.65 -8.17
C SER A 393 -9.15 -19.17 -9.21
N GLY A 394 -7.90 -19.63 -9.07
CA GLY A 394 -6.82 -19.28 -9.97
C GLY A 394 -6.52 -17.78 -10.03
N THR A 395 -6.11 -17.32 -11.21
CA THR A 395 -5.73 -15.93 -11.47
C THR A 395 -6.34 -15.46 -12.79
N LYS A 396 -6.48 -14.15 -12.96
CA LYS A 396 -6.89 -13.51 -14.21
C LYS A 396 -5.97 -12.35 -14.55
N THR A 397 -5.86 -12.02 -15.82
CA THR A 397 -5.15 -10.83 -16.30
C THR A 397 -6.13 -9.71 -16.57
N VAL A 398 -5.91 -8.55 -15.98
CA VAL A 398 -6.82 -7.40 -16.03
C VAL A 398 -6.06 -6.09 -16.16
N ASN A 399 -6.77 -5.03 -16.57
CA ASN A 399 -6.25 -3.67 -16.48
C ASN A 399 -6.54 -3.12 -15.08
N LEU A 400 -5.52 -2.54 -14.48
CA LEU A 400 -5.50 -2.02 -13.13
C LEU A 400 -5.21 -0.53 -13.15
N ALA A 401 -5.99 0.23 -12.39
CA ALA A 401 -5.86 1.68 -12.21
C ALA A 401 -5.21 1.98 -10.84
N LEU A 402 -4.13 2.77 -10.85
CA LEU A 402 -3.40 3.15 -9.63
C LEU A 402 -4.28 4.07 -8.78
N VAL A 403 -4.52 3.69 -7.53
CA VAL A 403 -5.31 4.49 -6.57
C VAL A 403 -4.49 5.02 -5.41
N GLY A 404 -3.38 4.38 -5.04
CA GLY A 404 -2.52 4.83 -3.95
C GLY A 404 -1.10 4.30 -4.08
N MET A 405 -0.12 5.04 -3.54
CA MET A 405 1.28 4.68 -3.57
C MET A 405 2.01 5.18 -2.33
N HIS A 406 2.79 4.31 -1.70
CA HIS A 406 3.88 4.69 -0.80
C HIS A 406 5.19 4.68 -1.58
N ILE A 407 5.98 5.74 -1.41
CA ILE A 407 7.30 5.91 -1.99
C ILE A 407 8.28 6.02 -0.82
N VAL A 408 9.15 5.04 -0.68
CA VAL A 408 10.09 4.93 0.42
C VAL A 408 11.50 4.86 -0.12
N GLY A 409 12.42 5.68 0.40
CA GLY A 409 13.78 5.69 -0.12
C GLY A 409 14.81 6.32 0.80
N SER A 410 16.01 5.74 0.78
CA SER A 410 17.17 6.25 1.52
C SER A 410 17.74 7.50 0.84
N VAL A 411 18.31 8.41 1.62
CA VAL A 411 19.04 9.58 1.11
C VAL A 411 20.23 9.88 2.02
N ALA A 412 21.09 10.81 1.61
CA ALA A 412 22.25 11.22 2.39
C ALA A 412 21.87 11.57 3.84
N GLY A 413 22.48 10.86 4.80
CA GLY A 413 22.23 11.03 6.22
C GLY A 413 20.94 10.43 6.79
N HIS A 414 20.09 9.79 5.95
CA HIS A 414 18.80 9.23 6.36
C HIS A 414 18.65 7.74 5.95
N PRO A 415 19.31 6.82 6.67
CA PRO A 415 19.20 5.37 6.42
C PRO A 415 17.84 4.79 6.81
N GLU A 416 17.04 5.50 7.61
CA GLU A 416 15.66 5.14 7.97
C GLU A 416 14.66 5.28 6.82
N MET A 417 15.11 5.88 5.71
CA MET A 417 14.33 6.25 4.54
C MET A 417 13.31 7.38 4.79
N ILE A 418 13.00 8.13 3.73
CA ILE A 418 11.87 9.05 3.67
C ILE A 418 10.64 8.22 3.30
N TRP A 419 9.52 8.43 3.98
CA TRP A 419 8.26 7.72 3.71
C TRP A 419 7.22 8.70 3.20
N GLY A 420 6.95 8.66 1.89
CA GLY A 420 5.99 9.53 1.22
C GLY A 420 4.73 8.78 0.79
N THR A 421 3.58 9.45 0.82
CA THR A 421 2.29 8.88 0.40
C THR A 421 1.63 9.73 -0.67
N ILE A 422 1.21 9.08 -1.76
CA ILE A 422 0.46 9.66 -2.87
C ILE A 422 -0.89 8.96 -3.00
N GLU A 423 -1.93 9.70 -3.32
CA GLU A 423 -3.27 9.16 -3.59
C GLU A 423 -3.91 9.76 -4.83
N HIS A 424 -4.79 8.99 -5.47
CA HIS A 424 -5.63 9.51 -6.54
C HIS A 424 -6.71 10.45 -5.96
N VAL A 425 -6.99 11.56 -6.65
CA VAL A 425 -7.88 12.62 -6.15
C VAL A 425 -9.32 12.15 -5.92
N ASN A 426 -9.76 11.08 -6.59
CA ASN A 426 -11.13 10.55 -6.47
C ASN A 426 -11.33 9.48 -5.38
N ASN A 427 -10.30 9.18 -4.58
CA ASN A 427 -10.37 8.06 -3.63
C ASN A 427 -11.48 8.22 -2.59
N THR A 428 -11.41 9.25 -1.76
CA THR A 428 -12.22 9.40 -0.54
C THR A 428 -12.48 10.86 -0.19
N PRO A 429 -13.58 11.14 0.53
CA PRO A 429 -13.77 12.44 1.17
C PRO A 429 -12.72 12.72 2.24
N ASN A 430 -12.57 14.00 2.57
CA ASN A 430 -11.88 14.52 3.74
C ASN A 430 -12.87 15.04 4.79
N PRO A 431 -12.57 14.95 6.09
CA PRO A 431 -13.21 15.80 7.09
C PRO A 431 -12.78 17.26 6.88
N ASN A 432 -13.33 18.18 7.67
CA ASN A 432 -12.85 19.56 7.65
C ASN A 432 -11.38 19.60 8.09
N TYR A 433 -10.63 20.56 7.55
CA TYR A 433 -9.24 20.78 7.92
C TYR A 433 -8.88 22.25 7.82
N THR A 434 -7.78 22.65 8.47
CA THR A 434 -7.29 24.02 8.45
C THR A 434 -5.95 24.12 7.73
N TYR A 435 -5.66 25.28 7.16
CA TYR A 435 -4.36 25.60 6.59
C TYR A 435 -4.04 27.09 6.78
N THR A 436 -2.76 27.42 6.83
CA THR A 436 -2.31 28.82 6.82
C THR A 436 -2.32 29.34 5.39
N THR A 437 -2.97 30.48 5.16
CA THR A 437 -3.05 31.13 3.84
C THR A 437 -1.77 31.92 3.53
N THR A 438 -1.64 32.36 2.27
CA THR A 438 -0.60 33.32 1.84
C THR A 438 -0.59 34.62 2.64
N LEU A 439 -1.70 35.01 3.28
CA LEU A 439 -1.80 36.18 4.15
C LEU A 439 -1.35 35.90 5.60
N GLY A 440 -0.95 34.66 5.92
CA GLY A 440 -0.54 34.25 7.27
C GLY A 440 -1.70 33.98 8.22
N THR A 441 -2.95 34.02 7.76
CA THR A 441 -4.14 33.69 8.55
C THR A 441 -4.53 32.22 8.40
N THR A 442 -5.18 31.65 9.41
CA THR A 442 -5.75 30.28 9.32
C THR A 442 -7.09 30.31 8.59
N ALA A 443 -7.22 29.50 7.53
CA ALA A 443 -8.47 29.24 6.85
C ALA A 443 -8.92 27.79 7.09
N THR A 444 -10.24 27.56 7.01
CA THR A 444 -10.85 26.24 7.15
C THR A 444 -11.42 25.80 5.79
N VAL A 445 -11.07 24.60 5.36
CA VAL A 445 -11.76 23.89 4.30
C VAL A 445 -12.85 23.04 4.97
N LEU A 446 -14.08 23.20 4.50
CA LEU A 446 -15.21 22.41 5.00
C LEU A 446 -15.00 20.93 4.67
N ALA A 447 -15.62 20.05 5.46
CA ALA A 447 -15.62 18.63 5.14
C ALA A 447 -16.20 18.41 3.75
N ASP A 448 -15.72 17.39 3.05
CA ASP A 448 -16.31 16.92 1.81
C ASP A 448 -17.67 16.29 2.14
N THR A 449 -18.71 17.12 2.27
CA THR A 449 -20.04 16.69 2.70
C THR A 449 -20.79 16.09 1.51
N ASN A 450 -20.78 14.76 1.40
CA ASN A 450 -21.74 14.05 0.57
C ASN A 450 -22.70 13.31 1.50
N PHE A 451 -23.80 13.97 1.87
CA PHE A 451 -24.90 13.41 2.65
C PHE A 451 -26.21 13.41 1.84
N GLY A 452 -26.46 12.36 1.07
CA GLY A 452 -27.80 12.02 0.58
C GLY A 452 -28.04 12.14 -0.93
N ALA A 453 -27.34 13.02 -1.66
CA ALA A 453 -27.63 13.28 -3.08
C ALA A 453 -26.39 13.63 -3.96
N GLY A 454 -25.18 13.49 -3.42
CA GLY A 454 -23.94 13.93 -4.06
C GLY A 454 -23.31 12.95 -5.05
N THR A 455 -22.28 13.42 -5.76
CA THR A 455 -21.39 12.59 -6.57
C THR A 455 -20.58 11.66 -5.65
N PRO A 456 -20.58 10.32 -5.85
CA PRO A 456 -19.85 9.40 -4.99
C PRO A 456 -18.33 9.54 -5.15
N TRP A 457 -17.59 9.04 -4.15
CA TRP A 457 -16.15 8.81 -4.24
C TRP A 457 -15.89 7.36 -4.64
N LEU A 458 -14.66 7.03 -5.06
CA LEU A 458 -14.32 5.65 -5.43
C LEU A 458 -14.53 4.69 -4.24
N PHE A 459 -14.14 5.11 -3.05
CA PHE A 459 -14.20 4.32 -1.81
C PHE A 459 -15.24 4.83 -0.80
N SER A 460 -16.13 5.74 -1.18
CA SER A 460 -17.19 6.21 -0.28
C SER A 460 -18.47 6.51 -1.01
N SER A 461 -19.58 5.99 -0.48
CA SER A 461 -20.92 6.36 -0.88
C SER A 461 -21.19 7.84 -0.61
N ALA A 462 -22.13 8.41 -1.37
CA ALA A 462 -22.59 9.79 -1.16
C ALA A 462 -23.57 9.94 0.01
N THR A 463 -23.80 8.87 0.77
CA THR A 463 -24.70 8.83 1.93
C THR A 463 -24.00 8.30 3.18
N ALA A 464 -22.67 8.19 3.13
CA ALA A 464 -21.87 7.61 4.20
C ALA A 464 -22.00 8.41 5.50
N SER A 465 -22.27 7.71 6.59
CA SER A 465 -22.32 8.25 7.97
C SER A 465 -21.36 7.53 8.92
N SER A 466 -20.78 6.43 8.48
CA SER A 466 -19.73 5.66 9.16
C SER A 466 -18.60 5.45 8.17
N PHE A 467 -17.37 5.56 8.63
CA PHE A 467 -16.18 5.49 7.77
C PHE A 467 -15.15 4.54 8.35
N ASN A 468 -14.37 3.92 7.46
CA ASN A 468 -13.22 3.08 7.79
C ASN A 468 -13.59 1.93 8.73
N VAL A 469 -14.70 1.27 8.45
CA VAL A 469 -15.11 0.03 9.14
C VAL A 469 -14.86 -1.13 8.20
N SER A 470 -14.08 -2.11 8.63
CA SER A 470 -13.82 -3.29 7.80
C SER A 470 -15.09 -4.13 7.64
N HIS A 471 -15.35 -4.56 6.40
CA HIS A 471 -16.50 -5.41 6.06
C HIS A 471 -16.08 -6.85 5.76
N MET A 472 -14.80 -7.10 5.48
CA MET A 472 -14.34 -8.39 5.01
C MET A 472 -12.86 -8.63 5.30
N ASN A 473 -12.54 -9.89 5.50
CA ASN A 473 -11.21 -10.38 5.81
C ASN A 473 -10.82 -11.52 4.87
N MET A 474 -9.52 -11.78 4.81
CA MET A 474 -9.02 -13.02 4.24
C MET A 474 -9.33 -14.17 5.20
N GLY A 475 -9.94 -15.24 4.69
CA GLY A 475 -10.47 -16.35 5.48
C GLY A 475 -10.54 -17.67 4.71
N GLY A 476 -11.45 -18.55 5.16
CA GLY A 476 -11.61 -19.92 4.64
C GLY A 476 -10.54 -20.91 5.12
N MET A 477 -10.75 -22.21 4.88
CA MET A 477 -9.81 -23.27 5.32
C MET A 477 -8.41 -23.16 4.69
N SER A 478 -8.30 -22.44 3.57
CA SER A 478 -7.07 -22.18 2.83
C SER A 478 -6.36 -20.89 3.26
N GLY A 479 -7.03 -19.99 3.99
CA GLY A 479 -6.54 -18.65 4.31
C GLY A 479 -6.44 -17.71 3.09
N THR A 480 -6.97 -18.14 1.94
CA THR A 480 -6.92 -17.40 0.66
C THR A 480 -8.28 -16.96 0.13
N ASP A 481 -9.36 -17.38 0.79
CA ASP A 481 -10.73 -16.96 0.46
C ASP A 481 -11.04 -15.62 1.10
N ILE A 482 -12.15 -14.98 0.72
CA ILE A 482 -12.64 -13.75 1.34
C ILE A 482 -13.91 -14.08 2.10
N THR A 483 -13.98 -13.68 3.36
CA THR A 483 -15.14 -13.85 4.24
C THR A 483 -15.61 -12.51 4.76
N SER A 484 -16.91 -12.29 4.85
CA SER A 484 -17.44 -11.06 5.48
C SER A 484 -17.22 -11.07 7.00
N ILE A 485 -17.21 -9.87 7.58
CA ILE A 485 -17.19 -9.64 9.02
C ILE A 485 -18.64 -9.32 9.42
N PHE A 486 -19.23 -10.12 10.31
CA PHE A 486 -20.57 -9.84 10.82
C PHE A 486 -20.64 -8.43 11.46
N PRO A 487 -21.66 -7.61 11.16
CA PRO A 487 -22.91 -7.92 10.44
C PRO A 487 -22.90 -7.61 8.94
N PHE A 488 -21.74 -7.36 8.34
CA PHE A 488 -21.61 -6.94 6.94
C PHE A 488 -21.65 -8.12 5.96
N ASN A 489 -21.92 -7.79 4.69
CA ASN A 489 -21.68 -8.67 3.55
C ASN A 489 -20.30 -8.35 2.95
N ILE A 490 -19.85 -9.15 1.98
CA ILE A 490 -18.70 -8.81 1.15
C ILE A 490 -19.09 -7.69 0.19
N ASP A 491 -18.77 -6.45 0.55
CA ASP A 491 -18.92 -5.25 -0.26
C ASP A 491 -17.90 -4.15 0.13
N GLY A 492 -17.93 -3.03 -0.59
CA GLY A 492 -17.03 -1.91 -0.33
C GLY A 492 -17.45 -1.08 0.88
N SER A 493 -16.58 -1.01 1.89
CA SER A 493 -16.74 -0.13 3.05
C SER A 493 -16.61 1.34 2.68
N ASP A 494 -17.43 2.20 3.29
CA ASP A 494 -17.27 3.65 3.13
C ASP A 494 -15.98 4.11 3.83
N THR A 495 -15.13 4.82 3.10
CA THR A 495 -13.77 5.18 3.53
C THR A 495 -13.59 6.69 3.52
N GLN A 496 -12.96 7.25 4.55
CA GLN A 496 -12.60 8.66 4.65
C GLN A 496 -11.13 8.81 5.03
N ARG A 497 -10.46 9.82 4.47
CA ARG A 497 -9.11 10.22 4.90
C ARG A 497 -9.20 10.98 6.21
N THR A 498 -9.01 10.31 7.36
CA THR A 498 -9.33 10.90 8.68
C THR A 498 -8.43 12.08 9.04
N ARG A 499 -7.19 12.08 8.54
CA ARG A 499 -6.27 13.22 8.60
C ARG A 499 -5.80 13.58 7.19
N PRO A 500 -6.37 14.62 6.56
CA PRO A 500 -6.12 14.93 5.14
C PRO A 500 -4.64 15.03 4.74
N PHE A 501 -3.78 15.52 5.63
CA PHE A 501 -2.33 15.60 5.42
C PHE A 501 -1.51 14.99 6.56
N GLY A 502 -2.10 14.01 7.27
CA GLY A 502 -1.35 13.14 8.17
C GLY A 502 -0.52 13.82 9.26
N PHE A 503 -0.91 14.99 9.76
CA PHE A 503 -0.13 15.69 10.79
C PHE A 503 -0.80 15.60 12.17
N GLY A 504 -0.01 15.29 13.20
CA GLY A 504 -0.45 15.20 14.59
C GLY A 504 0.15 16.25 15.49
N SER A 505 1.46 16.13 15.73
CA SER A 505 2.25 17.01 16.58
C SER A 505 3.58 17.31 15.91
N SER A 506 4.22 18.42 16.25
CA SER A 506 5.50 18.79 15.62
C SER A 506 6.62 18.93 16.63
N ALA A 507 7.69 18.17 16.43
CA ALA A 507 8.97 18.44 17.06
C ALA A 507 9.64 19.73 16.53
N LEU A 508 9.21 20.22 15.36
CA LEU A 508 9.67 21.46 14.72
C LEU A 508 8.83 22.71 15.09
N GLY A 509 7.90 22.59 16.06
CA GLY A 509 7.03 23.71 16.48
C GLY A 509 5.95 24.18 15.49
N LEU A 510 5.64 23.44 14.42
CA LEU A 510 4.56 23.76 13.49
C LEU A 510 3.17 23.50 14.10
N THR A 511 2.22 24.38 13.78
CA THR A 511 0.78 24.11 13.96
C THR A 511 0.27 23.20 12.83
N VAL A 512 -0.89 22.56 13.04
CA VAL A 512 -1.59 21.76 12.02
C VAL A 512 -1.81 22.57 10.73
N ALA A 513 -2.28 23.82 10.88
CA ALA A 513 -2.55 24.69 9.74
C ALA A 513 -1.27 25.03 8.94
N GLN A 514 -0.14 25.21 9.61
CA GLN A 514 1.13 25.47 8.94
C GLN A 514 1.65 24.22 8.23
N SER A 515 1.61 23.05 8.87
CA SER A 515 2.03 21.78 8.24
C SER A 515 1.18 21.45 7.02
N ASN A 516 -0.15 21.60 7.12
CA ASN A 516 -1.05 21.37 5.98
C ASN A 516 -0.74 22.35 4.84
N ALA A 517 -0.44 23.61 5.15
CA ALA A 517 -0.09 24.60 4.14
C ALA A 517 1.18 24.22 3.35
N GLU A 518 2.19 23.62 3.99
CA GLU A 518 3.41 23.17 3.30
C GLU A 518 3.12 22.08 2.25
N VAL A 519 2.31 21.08 2.62
CA VAL A 519 1.93 19.98 1.70
C VAL A 519 1.02 20.50 0.58
N ILE A 520 0.02 21.32 0.90
CA ILE A 520 -0.90 21.92 -0.08
C ILE A 520 -0.13 22.79 -1.08
N ALA A 521 0.77 23.66 -0.60
CA ALA A 521 1.56 24.53 -1.44
C ALA A 521 2.52 23.75 -2.35
N THR A 522 3.10 22.65 -1.85
CA THR A 522 3.99 21.79 -2.65
C THR A 522 3.21 21.14 -3.80
N ASN A 523 2.05 20.54 -3.51
CA ASN A 523 1.15 19.99 -4.53
C ASN A 523 0.74 21.02 -5.58
N ALA A 524 0.37 22.23 -5.13
CA ALA A 524 -0.06 23.31 -6.01
C ALA A 524 1.06 23.74 -6.96
N ASP A 525 2.29 23.85 -6.45
CA ASP A 525 3.45 24.23 -7.25
C ASP A 525 3.79 23.16 -8.27
N VAL A 526 3.85 21.89 -7.87
CA VAL A 526 4.09 20.77 -8.80
C VAL A 526 3.03 20.72 -9.90
N ASN A 527 1.75 20.82 -9.53
CA ASN A 527 0.65 20.88 -10.50
C ASN A 527 0.80 22.05 -11.49
N ALA A 528 1.26 23.22 -11.02
CA ALA A 528 1.50 24.38 -11.87
C ALA A 528 2.70 24.20 -12.82
N ARG A 529 3.61 23.26 -12.56
CA ARG A 529 4.74 22.93 -13.46
C ARG A 529 4.40 21.89 -14.52
N LEU A 530 3.40 21.05 -14.27
CA LEU A 530 2.93 20.05 -15.22
C LEU A 530 2.09 20.70 -16.33
N VAL A 531 2.33 20.32 -17.58
CA VAL A 531 1.71 20.94 -18.76
C VAL A 531 0.47 20.17 -19.20
N GLY A 532 -0.60 20.90 -19.55
CA GLY A 532 -1.81 20.33 -20.13
C GLY A 532 -2.51 19.33 -19.20
N ALA A 533 -3.02 18.25 -19.79
CA ALA A 533 -3.75 17.16 -19.14
C ALA A 533 -2.82 16.03 -18.65
N ASP A 534 -1.64 16.39 -18.12
CA ASP A 534 -0.69 15.43 -17.57
C ASP A 534 -1.38 14.57 -16.50
N ILE A 535 -1.30 13.25 -16.65
CA ILE A 535 -2.03 12.30 -15.81
C ILE A 535 -1.64 12.40 -14.34
N ARG A 536 -0.41 12.84 -14.06
CA ARG A 536 0.11 12.99 -12.69
C ARG A 536 -0.64 14.06 -11.90
N LYS A 537 -1.37 14.98 -12.56
CA LYS A 537 -2.29 15.95 -11.92
C LYS A 537 -3.52 15.33 -11.27
N LYS A 538 -3.82 14.05 -11.57
CA LYS A 538 -4.93 13.29 -10.99
C LYS A 538 -4.56 12.62 -9.67
N TYR A 539 -3.34 12.84 -9.22
CA TYR A 539 -2.80 12.37 -7.96
C TYR A 539 -2.32 13.56 -7.14
N PHE A 540 -2.24 13.37 -5.83
CA PHE A 540 -1.74 14.39 -4.93
C PHE A 540 -0.93 13.76 -3.80
N HIS A 541 0.09 14.48 -3.36
CA HIS A 541 0.92 14.14 -2.22
C HIS A 541 0.16 14.41 -0.92
N VAL A 542 -0.07 13.34 -0.16
CA VAL A 542 -0.76 13.40 1.15
C VAL A 542 0.20 13.93 2.22
N GLY A 543 1.47 13.55 2.13
CA GLY A 543 2.48 13.94 3.10
C GLY A 543 3.72 13.05 3.04
N SER A 544 4.76 13.46 3.78
CA SER A 544 5.96 12.64 4.00
C SER A 544 6.36 12.67 5.46
N THR A 545 6.73 11.52 6.00
CA THR A 545 7.30 11.38 7.34
C THR A 545 8.75 10.91 7.26
N TRP A 546 9.58 11.41 8.17
CA TRP A 546 11.02 11.11 8.25
C TRP A 546 11.50 11.32 9.70
N ASN A 547 12.78 11.08 10.00
CA ASN A 547 13.34 11.30 11.34
C ASN A 547 14.31 12.46 11.39
N ILE A 548 14.26 13.25 12.48
CA ILE A 548 15.13 14.43 12.67
C ILE A 548 16.60 14.15 12.34
N SER A 549 17.09 12.95 12.66
CA SER A 549 18.37 12.46 12.17
C SER A 549 18.42 10.94 12.23
N ALA A 550 19.41 10.33 11.57
CA ALA A 550 19.73 8.92 11.71
C ALA A 550 19.85 8.43 13.17
N SER A 551 20.23 9.30 14.12
CA SER A 551 20.37 8.94 15.54
C SER A 551 19.17 9.33 16.41
N ASN A 552 18.25 10.16 15.91
CA ASN A 552 17.09 10.64 16.65
C ASN A 552 15.80 10.29 15.91
N PHE A 553 15.16 9.21 16.37
CA PHE A 553 13.93 8.65 15.81
C PHE A 553 12.66 9.43 16.16
N THR A 554 12.79 10.74 16.36
CA THR A 554 11.64 11.62 16.49
C THR A 554 11.04 11.82 15.11
N HIS A 555 9.85 11.25 14.88
CA HIS A 555 9.13 11.36 13.63
C HIS A 555 8.71 12.82 13.37
N VAL A 556 9.03 13.33 12.18
CA VAL A 556 8.81 14.71 11.74
C VAL A 556 8.23 14.74 10.32
N GLY A 557 7.79 15.92 9.87
CA GLY A 557 6.91 16.05 8.71
C GLY A 557 5.47 15.70 9.09
N THR A 558 4.78 14.94 8.24
CA THR A 558 3.42 14.46 8.48
C THR A 558 3.44 13.20 9.34
N ASN A 559 3.68 13.36 10.65
CA ASN A 559 3.97 12.25 11.57
C ASN A 559 2.79 11.36 11.98
N MET A 560 1.62 11.54 11.37
CA MET A 560 0.44 10.67 11.47
C MET A 560 -0.06 10.30 10.07
N LEU A 561 0.88 10.17 9.12
CA LEU A 561 0.62 9.82 7.72
C LEU A 561 0.03 8.42 7.60
N SER A 562 -1.09 8.33 6.90
CA SER A 562 -1.79 7.08 6.60
C SER A 562 -2.50 7.21 5.27
N ASN A 563 -2.41 6.20 4.42
CA ASN A 563 -3.08 6.12 3.13
C ASN A 563 -4.48 5.50 3.28
N THR A 564 -5.45 5.97 2.51
CA THR A 564 -6.83 5.47 2.55
C THR A 564 -7.02 4.08 1.94
N THR A 565 -6.01 3.57 1.22
CA THR A 565 -6.02 2.26 0.56
C THR A 565 -5.15 1.23 1.28
N MET A 566 -4.08 1.66 1.96
CA MET A 566 -3.13 0.75 2.63
C MET A 566 -3.25 0.78 4.16
N GLU A 567 -3.70 1.87 4.78
CA GLU A 567 -3.88 1.98 6.23
C GLU A 567 -5.34 2.26 6.62
N THR A 568 -6.28 1.99 5.71
CA THR A 568 -7.72 2.31 5.75
C THR A 568 -8.35 2.24 7.14
N TYR A 569 -8.23 1.09 7.81
CA TYR A 569 -8.88 0.76 9.08
C TYR A 569 -8.04 1.05 10.33
N THR A 570 -6.85 1.65 10.17
CA THR A 570 -5.97 2.06 11.27
C THR A 570 -5.54 3.53 11.18
N GLN A 571 -6.19 4.31 10.32
CA GLN A 571 -5.90 5.72 10.16
C GLN A 571 -6.07 6.49 11.47
N GLY A 572 -5.24 7.49 11.69
CA GLY A 572 -5.37 8.43 12.82
C GLY A 572 -4.78 7.96 14.15
N VAL A 573 -4.35 6.70 14.25
CA VAL A 573 -3.69 6.14 15.44
C VAL A 573 -2.22 5.86 15.20
N MET A 574 -1.85 5.50 13.96
CA MET A 574 -0.51 5.06 13.57
C MET A 574 -0.01 5.83 12.33
N ASN A 575 1.31 5.83 12.14
CA ASN A 575 1.99 6.23 10.90
C ASN A 575 2.85 5.07 10.37
N CYS A 576 3.53 5.24 9.24
CA CYS A 576 4.43 4.21 8.69
C CYS A 576 5.45 3.70 9.74
N PHE A 577 6.12 4.61 10.45
CA PHE A 577 7.07 4.26 11.51
C PHE A 577 6.44 3.58 12.75
N SER A 578 5.12 3.66 12.95
CA SER A 578 4.44 2.87 13.98
C SER A 578 4.56 1.36 13.73
N CYS A 579 4.71 0.95 12.46
CA CYS A 579 5.00 -0.44 12.10
C CYS A 579 6.48 -0.66 11.74
N HIS A 580 7.16 0.38 11.22
CA HIS A 580 8.53 0.32 10.71
C HIS A 580 9.56 0.91 11.69
N THR A 581 9.60 0.40 12.94
CA THR A 581 10.62 0.76 13.96
C THR A 581 10.97 -0.41 14.86
N SER A 582 12.07 -0.32 15.63
CA SER A 582 12.32 -1.22 16.76
C SER A 582 11.95 -0.55 18.10
N SER A 583 11.60 -1.33 19.11
CA SER A 583 11.32 -0.83 20.47
C SER A 583 12.58 -0.59 21.31
N ALA A 584 13.80 -0.83 20.79
CA ALA A 584 15.04 -0.56 21.52
C ALA A 584 16.26 -0.45 20.58
N GLY A 585 16.77 0.76 20.35
CA GLY A 585 18.17 1.00 19.92
C GLY A 585 18.60 0.59 18.51
N SER A 586 17.81 -0.19 17.75
CA SER A 586 18.15 -0.69 16.40
C SER A 586 17.26 -0.10 15.30
N ASN A 587 16.84 1.16 15.42
CA ASN A 587 15.82 1.75 14.55
C ASN A 587 16.26 1.97 13.09
N ASN A 588 17.53 1.77 12.75
CA ASN A 588 18.02 1.83 11.37
C ASN A 588 18.34 0.46 10.78
N ASP A 589 18.06 -0.62 11.49
CA ASP A 589 18.29 -1.96 10.97
C ASP A 589 17.26 -2.24 9.85
N PRO A 590 17.72 -2.52 8.61
CA PRO A 590 16.81 -2.85 7.51
C PRO A 590 15.84 -4.00 7.81
N ASN A 591 16.23 -4.94 8.69
CA ASN A 591 15.38 -6.08 9.07
C ASN A 591 14.09 -5.67 9.79
N VAL A 592 14.06 -4.50 10.45
CA VAL A 592 12.86 -3.95 11.11
C VAL A 592 12.23 -2.79 10.35
N LEU A 593 13.01 -2.15 9.47
CA LEU A 593 12.54 -1.03 8.65
C LEU A 593 11.80 -1.48 7.39
N SER A 594 12.15 -2.62 6.82
CA SER A 594 11.56 -3.08 5.56
C SER A 594 11.15 -4.55 5.69
N HIS A 595 9.86 -4.81 5.56
CA HIS A 595 9.34 -6.18 5.54
C HIS A 595 9.76 -6.94 4.27
N ILE A 596 10.26 -6.24 3.24
CA ILE A 596 10.86 -6.83 2.03
C ILE A 596 12.26 -7.40 2.32
N TYR A 597 12.93 -6.95 3.39
CA TYR A 597 14.30 -7.35 3.69
C TYR A 597 14.44 -8.84 4.05
N ASN A 598 13.33 -9.52 4.35
CA ASN A 598 13.26 -10.98 4.42
C ASN A 598 13.01 -11.62 3.03
N CYS A 599 13.95 -11.40 2.12
CA CYS A 599 13.90 -11.86 0.74
C CYS A 599 15.22 -12.53 0.33
N ASN A 600 15.13 -13.47 -0.62
CA ASN A 600 16.28 -14.15 -1.20
C ASN A 600 17.20 -13.15 -1.93
N PRO A 601 18.53 -13.41 -1.95
CA PRO A 601 19.44 -12.67 -2.83
C PRO A 601 19.03 -12.84 -4.30
N LEU A 602 19.49 -11.91 -5.14
CA LEU A 602 19.43 -12.09 -6.59
C LEU A 602 20.20 -13.37 -7.00
N PRO A 603 19.70 -14.11 -8.01
CA PRO A 603 20.23 -15.40 -8.43
C PRO A 603 21.60 -15.33 -9.11
#